data_AF-A0A932YUF7-F1
#
_entry.id   AF-A0A932YUF7-F1
#
_cell.length_a   1.000
_cell.length_b   1.000
_cell.length_c   1.000
_cell.angle_alpha   90.00
_cell.angle_beta   90.00
_cell.angle_gamma   90.00
#
_symmetry.space_group_name_H-M   'P 1'
#
loop_
_entity.id
_entity.type
_entity.pdbx_description
1 polymer ?
#
loop_
_entity_poly.entity_id
_entity_poly.type
_entity_poly.pdbx_seq_one_letter_code
_entity_poly.pdbx_strand_id
1 'polypeptide(L)'
;MENPFKKIESKPQEKMDTKPQKFEVIVDLKEPIQRILDQLSERIERGEWYDLIVGDDASGRIPALIIAEVLKKIADARGFEHPKVLFFAGERSQHTPGAKKERQQKIAEALQKVEKQKVGTSSSALLVTDTLISGETIEDIARGLTMQNTFFDLATIFLSESRGATILASQLGARSVISGDGTTEIYKKSGIGGVIKGSNVFSIHANPVRADPSFESRSPEVIQKVINQARADAKSIAHEIAEAYLAKHPQKEERKRAA
;
A
#
# COMPACT_ATOMS: atom_id res chain seq x y z
N MET A 1 35.11 7.68 -5.69
CA MET A 1 33.68 7.46 -5.36
C MET A 1 33.34 8.41 -4.22
N GLU A 2 32.65 9.50 -4.55
CA GLU A 2 32.29 10.54 -3.59
C GLU A 2 31.06 10.11 -2.75
N ASN A 3 31.14 10.38 -1.46
CA ASN A 3 30.09 10.13 -0.49
C ASN A 3 29.00 11.23 -0.64
N PRO A 4 27.74 10.90 -0.98
CA PRO A 4 26.70 11.91 -1.23
C PRO A 4 26.20 12.64 0.02
N PHE A 5 26.81 12.43 1.20
CA PHE A 5 26.38 13.04 2.47
C PHE A 5 27.48 13.82 3.21
N LYS A 6 28.53 14.29 2.53
CA LYS A 6 29.54 15.18 3.16
C LYS A 6 29.18 16.67 3.02
N LYS A 7 29.07 17.32 4.19
CA LYS A 7 28.82 18.76 4.46
C LYS A 7 27.41 19.29 4.16
N ILE A 8 26.51 19.10 5.12
CA ILE A 8 25.64 20.19 5.55
C ILE A 8 26.40 20.90 6.67
N GLU A 9 27.22 21.88 6.30
CA GLU A 9 27.71 22.86 7.26
C GLU A 9 26.50 23.59 7.86
N SER A 10 26.48 23.69 9.18
CA SER A 10 25.48 24.43 9.94
C SER A 10 25.48 25.89 9.52
N LYS A 11 24.63 26.24 8.56
CA LYS A 11 24.26 27.63 8.28
C LYS A 11 23.14 28.08 9.24
N PRO A 12 23.04 29.39 9.51
CA PRO A 12 22.07 29.96 10.44
C PRO A 12 20.65 29.56 10.02
N GLN A 13 19.76 29.36 11.00
CA GLN A 13 18.34 29.03 10.80
C GLN A 13 17.70 29.96 9.75
N GLU A 14 17.69 29.52 8.49
CA GLU A 14 16.83 30.07 7.47
C GLU A 14 15.40 29.84 7.95
N LYS A 15 14.63 30.92 8.04
CA LYS A 15 13.19 30.85 8.26
C LYS A 15 12.62 29.96 7.15
N MET A 16 12.31 28.72 7.51
CA MET A 16 11.68 27.77 6.59
C MET A 16 10.43 28.41 6.03
N ASP A 17 10.44 28.59 4.70
CA ASP A 17 9.32 29.06 3.91
C ASP A 17 8.06 28.27 4.31
N THR A 18 7.01 28.98 4.69
CA THR A 18 5.85 28.40 5.39
C THR A 18 4.87 27.67 4.46
N LYS A 19 5.24 27.44 3.20
CA LYS A 19 4.43 26.62 2.29
C LYS A 19 4.79 25.15 2.46
N PRO A 20 3.83 24.26 2.72
CA PRO A 20 4.08 22.83 2.72
C PRO A 20 4.56 22.41 1.32
N GLN A 21 5.83 22.05 1.21
CA GLN A 21 6.39 21.48 -0.02
C GLN A 21 5.86 20.05 -0.15
N LYS A 22 5.21 19.74 -1.27
CA LYS A 22 4.78 18.37 -1.59
C LYS A 22 6.01 17.46 -1.67
N PHE A 23 5.90 16.24 -1.15
CA PHE A 23 6.91 15.21 -1.39
C PHE A 23 6.83 14.75 -2.84
N GLU A 24 7.81 15.13 -3.67
CA GLU A 24 7.90 14.73 -5.08
C GLU A 24 7.78 13.20 -5.25
N VAL A 25 8.45 12.44 -4.38
CA VAL A 25 8.38 10.96 -4.38
C VAL A 25 6.96 10.38 -4.17
N ILE A 26 6.04 11.15 -3.58
CA ILE A 26 4.62 10.76 -3.47
C ILE A 26 3.89 11.18 -4.74
N VAL A 27 4.17 12.37 -5.29
CA VAL A 27 3.63 12.84 -6.58
C VAL A 27 3.93 11.87 -7.70
N ASP A 28 5.14 11.33 -7.75
CA ASP A 28 5.59 10.36 -8.75
C ASP A 28 4.81 9.04 -8.72
N LEU A 29 4.08 8.74 -7.63
CA LEU A 29 3.19 7.58 -7.57
C LEU A 29 1.90 7.75 -8.37
N LYS A 30 1.60 8.95 -8.87
CA LYS A 30 0.34 9.23 -9.58
C LYS A 30 0.16 8.34 -10.81
N GLU A 31 1.13 8.34 -11.73
CA GLU A 31 1.01 7.57 -12.97
C GLU A 31 1.01 6.05 -12.73
N PRO A 32 1.92 5.48 -11.90
CA PRO A 32 1.86 4.05 -11.62
C PRO A 32 0.55 3.60 -11.00
N ILE A 33 -0.03 4.38 -10.09
CA ILE A 33 -1.32 4.06 -9.47
C ILE A 33 -2.47 4.18 -10.48
N GLN A 34 -2.43 5.16 -11.39
CA GLN A 34 -3.39 5.24 -12.50
C GLN A 34 -3.35 3.99 -13.38
N ARG A 35 -2.16 3.48 -13.72
CA ARG A 35 -2.02 2.23 -14.50
C ARG A 35 -2.54 1.01 -13.75
N ILE A 36 -2.34 0.94 -12.44
CA ILE A 36 -2.92 -0.11 -11.59
C ILE A 36 -4.46 -0.04 -11.67
N LEU A 37 -5.05 1.15 -11.54
CA LEU A 37 -6.50 1.31 -11.63
C LEU A 37 -7.06 1.01 -13.02
N ASP A 38 -6.36 1.38 -14.08
CA ASP A 38 -6.77 1.06 -15.45
C ASP A 38 -6.87 -0.46 -15.64
N GLN A 39 -5.92 -1.23 -15.09
CA GLN A 39 -5.97 -2.70 -15.10
C GLN A 39 -7.09 -3.27 -14.22
N LEU A 40 -7.46 -2.57 -13.15
CA LEU A 40 -8.58 -2.95 -12.27
C LEU A 40 -9.94 -2.51 -12.81
N SER A 41 -9.97 -1.60 -13.80
CA SER A 41 -11.16 -0.86 -14.18
C SER A 41 -12.32 -1.78 -14.56
N GLU A 42 -12.08 -2.77 -15.43
CA GLU A 42 -13.13 -3.69 -15.86
C GLU A 42 -13.84 -4.39 -14.70
N ARG A 43 -13.09 -4.74 -13.65
CA ARG A 43 -13.61 -5.44 -12.47
C ARG A 43 -14.43 -4.49 -11.61
N ILE A 44 -13.89 -3.30 -11.38
CA ILE A 44 -14.58 -2.21 -10.68
C ILE A 44 -15.89 -1.85 -11.41
N GLU A 45 -15.90 -1.79 -12.75
CA GLU A 45 -17.10 -1.52 -13.55
C GLU A 45 -18.13 -2.66 -13.48
N ARG A 46 -17.69 -3.91 -13.31
CA ARG A 46 -18.58 -5.07 -13.12
C ARG A 46 -19.10 -5.24 -11.70
N GLY A 47 -18.69 -4.37 -10.76
CA GLY A 47 -19.04 -4.48 -9.35
C GLY A 47 -18.26 -5.57 -8.61
N GLU A 48 -17.18 -6.10 -9.20
CA GLU A 48 -16.23 -6.97 -8.50
C GLU A 48 -15.36 -6.12 -7.57
N TRP A 49 -15.89 -5.84 -6.38
CA TRP A 49 -15.31 -4.91 -5.43
C TRP A 49 -14.33 -5.58 -4.46
N TYR A 50 -13.47 -4.76 -3.84
CA TYR A 50 -12.55 -5.20 -2.78
C TYR A 50 -13.07 -4.74 -1.43
N ASP A 51 -13.21 -5.68 -0.49
CA ASP A 51 -13.61 -5.41 0.89
C ASP A 51 -12.42 -4.98 1.77
N LEU A 52 -11.21 -5.32 1.32
CA LEU A 52 -10.00 -5.20 2.11
C LEU A 52 -8.81 -4.74 1.26
N ILE A 53 -8.10 -3.72 1.72
CA ILE A 53 -6.75 -3.37 1.28
C ILE A 53 -5.77 -3.87 2.34
N VAL A 54 -4.77 -4.62 1.90
CA VAL A 54 -3.66 -5.06 2.75
C VAL A 54 -2.39 -4.41 2.25
N GLY A 55 -1.81 -3.47 2.99
CA GLY A 55 -0.54 -2.86 2.64
C GLY A 55 0.66 -3.58 3.26
N ASP A 56 1.77 -3.70 2.50
CA ASP A 56 3.08 -3.95 3.11
C ASP A 56 3.46 -2.76 3.99
N ASP A 57 3.53 -3.00 5.29
CA ASP A 57 3.53 -1.97 6.33
C ASP A 57 4.71 -1.00 6.24
N ALA A 58 5.81 -1.37 5.58
CA ALA A 58 6.95 -0.47 5.38
C ALA A 58 6.89 0.30 4.06
N SER A 59 7.30 -0.33 2.96
CA SER A 59 7.49 0.34 1.67
C SER A 59 6.18 0.48 0.88
N GLY A 60 5.25 -0.47 1.05
CA GLY A 60 3.92 -0.45 0.43
C GLY A 60 2.92 0.48 1.10
N ARG A 61 3.23 1.06 2.27
CA ARG A 61 2.25 1.79 3.07
C ARG A 61 1.67 3.02 2.38
N ILE A 62 2.52 3.90 1.82
CA ILE A 62 2.03 5.09 1.11
C ILE A 62 1.24 4.71 -0.15
N PRO A 63 1.72 3.83 -1.04
CA PRO A 63 0.93 3.33 -2.17
C PRO A 63 -0.43 2.75 -1.74
N ALA A 64 -0.47 1.94 -0.68
CA ALA A 64 -1.70 1.34 -0.16
C ALA A 64 -2.69 2.39 0.35
N LEU A 65 -2.20 3.44 1.04
CA LEU A 65 -3.04 4.55 1.50
C LEU A 65 -3.63 5.33 0.31
N ILE A 66 -2.85 5.58 -0.74
CA ILE A 66 -3.34 6.26 -1.95
C ILE A 66 -4.43 5.40 -2.61
N ILE A 67 -4.15 4.11 -2.87
CA ILE A 67 -5.13 3.20 -3.48
C ILE A 67 -6.40 3.09 -2.65
N ALA A 68 -6.28 2.96 -1.32
CA ALA A 68 -7.44 2.89 -0.42
C ALA A 68 -8.31 4.15 -0.51
N GLU A 69 -7.70 5.35 -0.51
CA GLU A 69 -8.44 6.61 -0.65
C GLU A 69 -9.07 6.77 -2.04
N VAL A 70 -8.41 6.30 -3.11
CA VAL A 70 -9.01 6.28 -4.45
C VAL A 70 -10.24 5.38 -4.47
N LEU A 71 -10.11 4.13 -4.03
CA LEU A 71 -11.22 3.18 -4.04
C LEU A 71 -12.35 3.64 -3.13
N LYS A 72 -12.05 4.27 -1.99
CA LYS A 72 -13.05 4.89 -1.14
C LYS A 72 -13.87 5.95 -1.89
N LYS A 73 -13.22 6.85 -2.63
CA LYS A 73 -13.92 7.86 -3.45
C LYS A 73 -14.77 7.24 -4.55
N ILE A 74 -14.26 6.20 -5.21
CA ILE A 74 -15.01 5.47 -6.23
C ILE A 74 -16.23 4.78 -5.58
N ALA A 75 -16.07 4.19 -4.39
CA ALA A 75 -17.15 3.61 -3.62
C ALA A 75 -18.23 4.64 -3.25
N ASP A 76 -17.83 5.82 -2.75
CA ASP A 76 -18.76 6.91 -2.44
C ASP A 76 -19.60 7.31 -3.67
N ALA A 77 -18.95 7.42 -4.83
CA ALA A 77 -19.62 7.79 -6.08
C ALA A 77 -20.55 6.69 -6.62
N ARG A 78 -20.32 5.42 -6.25
CA ARG A 78 -21.01 4.25 -6.81
C ARG A 78 -21.92 3.52 -5.82
N GLY A 79 -21.96 3.96 -4.56
CA GLY A 79 -22.73 3.32 -3.50
C GLY A 79 -22.15 1.98 -3.03
N PHE A 80 -20.84 1.76 -3.18
CA PHE A 80 -20.17 0.58 -2.62
C PHE A 80 -19.75 0.81 -1.17
N GLU A 81 -19.53 -0.28 -0.43
CA GLU A 81 -18.90 -0.18 0.89
C GLU A 81 -17.42 0.19 0.78
N HIS A 82 -16.91 0.92 1.77
CA HIS A 82 -15.51 1.28 1.81
C HIS A 82 -14.65 0.06 2.13
N PRO A 83 -13.53 -0.15 1.40
CA PRO A 83 -12.60 -1.17 1.78
C PRO A 83 -11.98 -0.85 3.14
N LYS A 84 -11.87 -1.86 3.99
CA LYS A 84 -11.08 -1.76 5.22
C LYS A 84 -9.60 -1.76 4.85
N VAL A 85 -8.74 -1.17 5.69
CA VAL A 85 -7.30 -1.12 5.44
C VAL A 85 -6.56 -1.77 6.60
N LEU A 86 -5.72 -2.75 6.28
CA LEU A 86 -4.80 -3.40 7.20
C LEU A 86 -3.36 -3.26 6.70
N PHE A 87 -2.42 -3.30 7.64
CA PHE A 87 -1.00 -3.29 7.31
C PHE A 87 -0.30 -4.44 8.01
N PHE A 88 0.48 -5.18 7.24
CA PHE A 88 1.36 -6.22 7.75
C PHE A 88 2.77 -6.00 7.24
N ALA A 89 3.75 -6.07 8.13
CA ALA A 89 5.15 -5.92 7.74
C ALA A 89 5.58 -7.10 6.87
N GLY A 90 6.12 -6.82 5.69
CA GLY A 90 6.79 -7.85 4.91
C GLY A 90 8.18 -8.18 5.49
N GLU A 91 8.46 -9.47 5.71
CA GLU A 91 9.72 -9.95 6.33
C GLU A 91 10.19 -11.24 5.68
N ARG A 92 11.52 -11.45 5.63
CA ARG A 92 12.14 -12.71 5.20
C ARG A 92 12.22 -13.66 6.40
N SER A 93 11.07 -14.18 6.82
CA SER A 93 10.95 -15.13 7.94
C SER A 93 11.55 -16.52 7.66
N GLN A 94 12.00 -16.77 6.43
CA GLN A 94 12.39 -18.07 5.91
C GLN A 94 13.65 -18.64 6.57
N HIS A 95 14.44 -17.78 7.21
CA HIS A 95 15.71 -18.14 7.85
C HIS A 95 15.58 -18.43 9.35
N THR A 96 14.38 -18.31 9.93
CA THR A 96 14.16 -18.55 11.36
C THR A 96 13.13 -19.67 11.55
N PRO A 97 13.52 -20.82 12.15
CA PRO A 97 12.61 -21.94 12.41
C PRO A 97 11.36 -21.49 13.18
N GLY A 98 10.18 -21.93 12.74
CA GLY A 98 8.90 -21.61 13.40
C GLY A 98 8.33 -20.21 13.10
N ALA A 99 9.19 -19.21 12.82
CA ALA A 99 8.75 -17.83 12.60
C ALA A 99 7.74 -17.71 11.45
N LYS A 100 8.00 -18.36 10.32
CA LYS A 100 7.09 -18.36 9.15
C LYS A 100 5.66 -18.77 9.53
N LYS A 101 5.50 -19.93 10.18
CA LYS A 101 4.18 -20.47 10.56
C LYS A 101 3.49 -19.59 11.61
N GLU A 102 4.23 -19.11 12.60
CA GLU A 102 3.67 -18.25 13.64
C GLU A 102 3.17 -16.92 13.07
N ARG A 103 3.93 -16.29 12.17
CA ARG A 103 3.51 -15.07 11.49
C ARG A 103 2.26 -15.28 10.65
N GLN A 104 2.22 -16.34 9.85
CA GLN A 104 1.05 -16.69 9.04
C GLN A 104 -0.20 -16.85 9.91
N GLN A 105 -0.06 -17.52 11.06
CA GLN A 105 -1.14 -17.67 12.03
C GLN A 105 -1.59 -16.32 12.62
N LYS A 106 -0.65 -15.46 13.03
CA LYS A 106 -0.96 -14.11 13.55
C LYS A 106 -1.65 -13.23 12.51
N ILE A 107 -1.25 -13.31 11.25
CA ILE A 107 -1.89 -12.60 10.13
C ILE A 107 -3.31 -13.13 9.93
N ALA A 108 -3.50 -14.45 9.89
CA ALA A 108 -4.81 -15.07 9.76
C ALA A 108 -5.76 -14.66 10.90
N GLU A 109 -5.28 -14.64 12.15
CA GLU A 109 -6.06 -14.18 13.30
C GLU A 109 -6.44 -12.70 13.22
N ALA A 110 -5.55 -11.85 12.71
CA ALA A 110 -5.83 -10.44 12.48
C ALA A 110 -6.90 -10.25 11.40
N LEU A 111 -6.81 -11.00 10.29
CA LEU A 111 -7.80 -11.00 9.21
C LEU A 111 -9.17 -11.48 9.72
N GLN A 112 -9.21 -12.57 10.51
CA GLN A 112 -10.45 -13.10 11.05
C GLN A 112 -11.22 -12.07 11.91
N LYS A 113 -10.52 -11.24 12.68
CA LYS A 113 -11.13 -10.17 13.49
C LYS A 113 -11.85 -9.13 12.62
N VAL A 114 -11.37 -8.93 11.39
CA VAL A 114 -11.92 -7.98 10.43
C VAL A 114 -13.11 -8.57 9.67
N GLU A 115 -13.06 -9.86 9.37
CA GLU A 115 -14.10 -10.61 8.66
C GLU A 115 -15.29 -11.04 9.52
N LYS A 116 -15.14 -11.20 10.84
CA LYS A 116 -16.25 -11.53 11.77
C LYS A 116 -17.43 -10.53 11.73
N GLN A 117 -17.30 -9.44 10.97
CA GLN A 117 -18.34 -8.44 10.74
C GLN A 117 -19.11 -8.65 9.41
N LYS A 118 -18.73 -9.61 8.56
CA LYS A 118 -19.38 -9.93 7.27
C LYS A 118 -19.68 -11.43 7.20
N VAL A 119 -20.89 -11.84 7.59
CA VAL A 119 -21.32 -13.25 7.49
C VAL A 119 -21.79 -13.54 6.06
N GLY A 120 -21.19 -14.53 5.39
CA GLY A 120 -21.75 -15.15 4.18
C GLY A 120 -21.24 -14.65 2.81
N THR A 121 -20.24 -13.78 2.75
CA THR A 121 -19.59 -13.37 1.49
C THR A 121 -18.11 -13.73 1.50
N SER A 122 -17.60 -14.28 0.40
CA SER A 122 -16.16 -14.50 0.22
C SER A 122 -15.47 -13.15 0.10
N SER A 123 -14.64 -12.78 1.08
CA SER A 123 -13.92 -11.51 1.07
C SER A 123 -12.96 -11.43 -0.11
N SER A 124 -12.95 -10.29 -0.81
CA SER A 124 -11.92 -9.96 -1.79
C SER A 124 -10.95 -8.92 -1.23
N ALA A 125 -9.66 -9.21 -1.32
CA ALA A 125 -8.59 -8.32 -0.88
C ALA A 125 -7.72 -7.83 -2.05
N LEU A 126 -7.15 -6.63 -1.91
CA LEU A 126 -6.06 -6.14 -2.75
C LEU A 126 -4.83 -5.97 -1.86
N LEU A 127 -3.85 -6.85 -2.05
CA LEU A 127 -2.54 -6.74 -1.42
C LEU A 127 -1.71 -5.72 -2.19
N VAL A 128 -1.17 -4.72 -1.50
CA VAL A 128 -0.42 -3.61 -2.10
C VAL A 128 1.00 -3.59 -1.55
N THR A 129 1.97 -3.63 -2.46
CA THR A 129 3.38 -3.36 -2.16
C THR A 129 3.92 -2.32 -3.14
N ASP A 130 5.08 -1.76 -2.86
CA ASP A 130 5.73 -0.83 -3.78
C ASP A 130 6.54 -1.59 -4.85
N THR A 131 7.25 -2.64 -4.46
CA THR A 131 8.27 -3.29 -5.29
C THR A 131 8.16 -4.81 -5.16
N LEU A 132 7.92 -5.50 -6.27
CA LEU A 132 7.84 -6.96 -6.32
C LEU A 132 9.00 -7.55 -7.13
N ILE A 133 9.93 -8.21 -6.42
CA ILE A 133 11.08 -8.91 -7.04
C ILE A 133 10.88 -10.44 -6.95
N SER A 134 11.02 -11.00 -5.76
CA SER A 134 10.86 -12.45 -5.50
C SER A 134 9.50 -12.80 -4.89
N GLY A 135 8.81 -11.84 -4.28
CA GLY A 135 7.59 -12.08 -3.49
C GLY A 135 7.82 -12.63 -2.08
N GLU A 136 9.06 -12.96 -1.71
CA GLU A 136 9.39 -13.61 -0.43
C GLU A 136 8.95 -12.81 0.80
N THR A 137 9.02 -11.48 0.73
CA THR A 137 8.65 -10.60 1.85
C THR A 137 7.15 -10.55 2.10
N ILE A 138 6.33 -10.78 1.06
CA ILE A 138 4.87 -10.75 1.14
C ILE A 138 4.25 -12.14 1.19
N GLU A 139 5.06 -13.20 1.06
CA GLU A 139 4.57 -14.58 1.04
C GLU A 139 3.76 -14.92 2.29
N ASP A 140 4.22 -14.49 3.47
CA ASP A 140 3.50 -14.74 4.72
C ASP A 140 2.14 -14.04 4.77
N ILE A 141 2.03 -12.87 4.16
CA ILE A 141 0.78 -12.11 4.05
C ILE A 141 -0.17 -12.83 3.10
N ALA A 142 0.33 -13.21 1.92
CA ALA A 142 -0.41 -13.97 0.92
C ALA A 142 -0.94 -15.30 1.50
N ARG A 143 -0.10 -16.05 2.22
CA ARG A 143 -0.49 -17.30 2.89
C ARG A 143 -1.55 -17.06 3.97
N GLY A 144 -1.42 -15.99 4.76
CA GLY A 144 -2.43 -15.61 5.76
C GLY A 144 -3.80 -15.35 5.12
N LEU A 145 -3.84 -14.68 3.97
CA LEU A 145 -5.08 -14.47 3.18
C LEU A 145 -5.65 -15.80 2.67
N THR A 146 -4.81 -16.67 2.09
CA THR A 146 -5.26 -17.99 1.62
C THR A 146 -5.80 -18.86 2.76
N MET A 147 -5.19 -18.82 3.94
CA MET A 147 -5.64 -19.56 5.13
C MET A 147 -7.03 -19.12 5.61
N GLN A 148 -7.48 -17.92 5.26
CA GLN A 148 -8.84 -17.43 5.56
C GLN A 148 -9.80 -17.57 4.37
N ASN A 149 -9.39 -18.26 3.30
CA ASN A 149 -10.15 -18.34 2.04
C ASN A 149 -10.47 -16.97 1.43
N THR A 150 -9.64 -15.95 1.71
CA THR A 150 -9.76 -14.62 1.12
C THR A 150 -9.14 -14.63 -0.27
N PHE A 151 -9.93 -14.36 -1.32
CA PHE A 151 -9.40 -14.17 -2.66
C PHE A 151 -8.66 -12.84 -2.72
N PHE A 152 -7.52 -12.79 -3.38
CA PHE A 152 -6.79 -11.54 -3.49
C PHE A 152 -6.08 -11.34 -4.82
N ASP A 153 -5.89 -10.07 -5.15
CA ASP A 153 -5.01 -9.60 -6.20
C ASP A 153 -3.82 -8.91 -5.57
N LEU A 154 -2.71 -8.86 -6.29
CA LEU A 154 -1.50 -8.18 -5.85
C LEU A 154 -1.23 -6.96 -6.74
N ALA A 155 -1.34 -5.77 -6.17
CA ALA A 155 -0.92 -4.53 -6.81
C ALA A 155 0.50 -4.16 -6.37
N THR A 156 1.35 -3.82 -7.34
CA THR A 156 2.71 -3.34 -7.10
C THR A 156 3.02 -2.12 -7.95
N ILE A 157 3.76 -1.15 -7.42
CA ILE A 157 4.20 0.02 -8.20
C ILE A 157 5.25 -0.40 -9.24
N PHE A 158 6.16 -1.29 -8.85
CA PHE A 158 7.20 -1.86 -9.70
C PHE A 158 7.17 -3.39 -9.65
N LEU A 159 7.33 -4.03 -10.82
CA LEU A 159 7.49 -5.46 -10.97
C LEU A 159 8.82 -5.79 -11.68
N SER A 160 9.64 -6.64 -11.08
CA SER A 160 10.87 -7.12 -11.73
C SER A 160 10.53 -8.09 -12.88
N GLU A 161 11.07 -7.83 -14.07
CA GLU A 161 10.84 -8.65 -15.28
C GLU A 161 11.29 -10.11 -15.13
N SER A 162 12.25 -10.38 -14.24
CA SER A 162 12.93 -11.67 -14.09
C SER A 162 12.06 -12.89 -13.76
N ARG A 163 10.83 -12.70 -13.26
CA ARG A 163 9.94 -13.81 -12.86
C ARG A 163 8.61 -13.84 -13.59
N GLY A 164 8.17 -12.75 -14.22
CA GLY A 164 6.85 -12.64 -14.87
C GLY A 164 5.66 -12.62 -13.89
N ALA A 165 4.66 -11.79 -14.19
CA ALA A 165 3.48 -11.56 -13.32
C ALA A 165 2.70 -12.85 -13.01
N THR A 166 2.45 -13.68 -14.03
CA THR A 166 1.64 -14.91 -13.91
C THR A 166 2.28 -15.95 -12.99
N ILE A 167 3.60 -16.11 -13.05
CA ILE A 167 4.33 -17.07 -12.21
C ILE A 167 4.26 -16.61 -10.74
N LEU A 168 4.48 -15.32 -10.48
CA LEU A 168 4.38 -14.75 -9.14
C LEU A 168 2.96 -14.86 -8.57
N ALA A 169 1.94 -14.58 -9.39
CA ALA A 169 0.54 -14.73 -8.98
C ALA A 169 0.26 -16.18 -8.51
N SER A 170 0.64 -17.16 -9.33
CA SER A 170 0.48 -18.58 -9.02
C SER A 170 1.24 -19.00 -7.75
N GLN A 171 2.50 -18.57 -7.60
CA GLN A 171 3.33 -18.88 -6.43
C GLN A 171 2.73 -18.36 -5.12
N LEU A 172 2.17 -17.15 -5.16
CA LEU A 172 1.59 -16.49 -3.99
C LEU A 172 0.13 -16.90 -3.75
N GLY A 173 -0.52 -17.57 -4.70
CA GLY A 173 -1.96 -17.85 -4.64
C GLY A 173 -2.83 -16.62 -4.92
N ALA A 174 -2.28 -15.60 -5.58
CA ALA A 174 -3.05 -14.44 -6.03
C ALA A 174 -3.80 -14.76 -7.33
N ARG A 175 -4.95 -14.13 -7.54
CA ARG A 175 -5.70 -14.20 -8.81
C ARG A 175 -4.91 -13.53 -9.94
N SER A 176 -4.32 -12.38 -9.65
CA SER A 176 -3.51 -11.61 -10.59
C SER A 176 -2.43 -10.79 -9.89
N VAL A 177 -1.41 -10.41 -10.64
CA VAL A 177 -0.39 -9.42 -10.26
C VAL A 177 -0.54 -8.24 -11.23
N ILE A 178 -0.74 -7.05 -10.67
CA ILE A 178 -1.02 -5.80 -11.37
C ILE A 178 0.13 -4.85 -11.10
N SER A 179 0.77 -4.35 -12.15
CA SER A 179 1.94 -3.49 -12.06
C SER A 179 1.64 -2.07 -12.51
N GLY A 180 2.19 -1.08 -11.80
CA GLY A 180 2.20 0.31 -12.23
C GLY A 180 3.33 0.64 -13.21
N ASP A 181 4.30 -0.26 -13.40
CA ASP A 181 5.49 -0.07 -14.24
C ASP A 181 6.26 1.23 -13.93
N GLY A 182 6.28 1.63 -12.66
CA GLY A 182 7.01 2.80 -12.18
C GLY A 182 8.37 2.43 -11.57
N THR A 183 9.28 3.39 -11.44
CA THR A 183 10.44 3.24 -10.56
C THR A 183 10.07 3.79 -9.18
N THR A 184 10.40 3.07 -8.12
CA THR A 184 10.08 3.52 -6.76
C THR A 184 11.32 4.08 -6.09
N GLU A 185 11.37 5.40 -5.86
CA GLU A 185 12.31 5.94 -4.87
C GLU A 185 11.73 5.87 -3.45
N ILE A 186 10.44 5.57 -3.33
CA ILE A 186 9.74 5.62 -2.06
C ILE A 186 10.26 4.63 -1.03
N TYR A 187 10.74 3.45 -1.45
CA TYR A 187 11.37 2.49 -0.54
C TYR A 187 12.66 3.01 0.08
N LYS A 188 13.35 3.95 -0.59
CA LYS A 188 14.58 4.59 -0.10
C LYS A 188 14.29 5.70 0.91
N LYS A 189 13.03 6.12 1.07
CA LYS A 189 12.59 7.21 1.95
C LYS A 189 11.89 6.65 3.19
N SER A 190 12.52 5.69 3.86
CA SER A 190 12.07 5.12 5.13
C SER A 190 11.88 6.25 6.16
N GLY A 191 10.62 6.63 6.40
CA GLY A 191 10.26 7.67 7.36
C GLY A 191 9.02 8.48 6.99
N ILE A 192 8.73 8.65 5.69
CA ILE A 192 7.52 9.36 5.26
C ILE A 192 6.24 8.54 5.51
N GLY A 193 6.34 7.20 5.51
CA GLY A 193 5.26 6.29 5.89
C GLY A 193 4.98 6.23 7.40
N GLY A 194 5.82 6.86 8.23
CA GLY A 194 5.71 6.88 9.69
C GLY A 194 6.09 5.58 10.39
N VAL A 195 6.57 4.59 9.66
CA VAL A 195 7.07 3.32 10.17
C VAL A 195 8.30 2.85 9.40
N ILE A 196 9.03 1.93 10.03
CA ILE A 196 10.24 1.29 9.52
C ILE A 196 10.16 -0.22 9.75
N LYS A 197 10.86 -1.01 8.92
CA LYS A 197 10.93 -2.45 9.13
C LYS A 197 11.58 -2.74 10.49
N GLY A 198 10.91 -3.56 11.29
CA GLY A 198 11.47 -4.05 12.54
C GLY A 198 12.43 -5.21 12.30
N SER A 199 13.32 -5.48 13.27
CA SER A 199 14.20 -6.65 13.25
C SER A 199 13.55 -7.90 13.86
N ASN A 200 12.39 -7.76 14.48
CA ASN A 200 11.67 -8.88 15.08
C ASN A 200 10.91 -9.68 14.01
N VAL A 201 11.52 -10.79 13.59
CA VAL A 201 10.93 -11.71 12.60
C VAL A 201 9.58 -12.30 13.02
N PHE A 202 9.19 -12.26 14.29
CA PHE A 202 7.89 -12.74 14.76
C PHE A 202 6.80 -11.66 14.76
N SER A 203 7.18 -10.40 14.50
CA SER A 203 6.24 -9.30 14.39
C SER A 203 5.52 -9.33 13.04
N ILE A 204 4.23 -9.04 13.07
CA ILE A 204 3.41 -8.80 11.86
C ILE A 204 3.25 -7.30 11.58
N HIS A 205 3.78 -6.42 12.43
CA HIS A 205 3.68 -4.97 12.28
C HIS A 205 5.07 -4.32 12.26
N ALA A 206 5.18 -3.24 11.51
CA ALA A 206 6.37 -2.40 11.44
C ALA A 206 6.53 -1.57 12.72
N ASN A 207 7.75 -1.12 12.99
CA ASN A 207 8.03 -0.26 14.13
C ASN A 207 7.70 1.20 13.75
N PRO A 208 7.19 2.03 14.69
CA PRO A 208 7.02 3.45 14.42
C PRO A 208 8.38 4.09 14.12
N VAL A 209 8.44 5.01 13.16
CA VAL A 209 9.71 5.65 12.72
C VAL A 209 10.46 6.34 13.89
N ARG A 210 9.75 6.79 14.93
CA ARG A 210 10.36 7.36 16.14
C ARG A 210 11.25 6.39 16.93
N ALA A 211 11.17 5.09 16.64
CA ALA A 211 12.03 4.07 17.25
C ALA A 211 13.33 3.83 16.44
N ASP A 212 13.52 4.53 15.32
CA ASP A 212 14.72 4.45 14.49
C ASP A 212 15.82 5.38 15.03
N PRO A 213 17.03 4.88 15.35
CA PRO A 213 18.15 5.71 15.81
C PRO A 213 18.56 6.83 14.86
N SER A 214 18.35 6.67 13.55
CA SER A 214 18.62 7.72 12.57
C SER A 214 17.66 8.91 12.68
N PHE A 215 16.53 8.74 13.37
CA PHE A 215 15.53 9.77 13.64
C PHE A 215 15.57 10.29 15.09
N GLU A 216 16.38 9.70 15.98
CA GLU A 216 16.51 10.12 17.40
C GLU A 216 16.95 11.58 17.55
N SER A 217 17.69 12.11 16.58
CA SER A 217 18.12 13.52 16.58
C SER A 217 17.00 14.52 16.23
N ARG A 218 15.82 14.05 15.81
CA ARG A 218 14.68 14.91 15.42
C ARG A 218 13.63 14.92 16.53
N SER A 219 13.00 16.09 16.73
CA SER A 219 11.89 16.18 17.70
C SER A 219 10.66 15.37 17.20
N PRO A 220 9.87 14.77 18.11
CA PRO A 220 8.64 14.07 17.74
C PRO A 220 7.67 14.89 16.89
N GLU A 221 7.60 16.20 17.13
CA GLU A 221 6.74 17.14 16.40
C GLU A 221 7.17 17.25 14.93
N VAL A 222 8.49 17.29 14.66
CA VAL A 222 9.03 17.32 13.30
C VAL A 222 8.69 16.04 12.55
N ILE A 223 8.87 14.88 13.20
CA ILE A 223 8.51 13.58 12.62
C ILE A 223 7.02 13.53 12.30
N GLN A 224 6.16 13.94 13.25
CA GLN A 224 4.72 13.94 13.05
C GLN A 224 4.29 14.89 11.93
N LYS A 225 4.92 16.07 11.82
CA LYS A 225 4.68 17.02 10.72
C LYS A 225 4.99 16.41 9.35
N VAL A 226 6.12 15.70 9.23
CA VAL A 226 6.50 14.97 8.00
C VAL A 226 5.46 13.90 7.64
N ILE A 227 5.04 13.08 8.62
CA ILE A 227 4.02 12.04 8.40
C ILE A 227 2.69 12.66 7.97
N ASN A 228 2.25 13.74 8.63
CA ASN A 228 1.01 14.42 8.31
C ASN A 228 1.06 15.01 6.90
N GLN A 229 2.19 15.61 6.51
CA GLN A 229 2.37 16.13 5.17
C GLN A 229 2.35 15.02 4.12
N ALA A 230 3.04 13.90 4.36
CA ALA A 230 3.03 12.76 3.45
C ALA A 230 1.61 12.19 3.25
N ARG A 231 0.81 12.11 4.32
CA ARG A 231 -0.60 11.70 4.25
C ARG A 231 -1.47 12.71 3.51
N ALA A 232 -1.23 14.01 3.70
CA ALA A 232 -1.93 15.05 2.97
C ALA A 232 -1.65 14.98 1.46
N ASP A 233 -0.38 14.78 1.08
CA ASP A 233 0.03 14.62 -0.32
C ASP A 233 -0.57 13.36 -0.94
N ALA A 234 -0.50 12.23 -0.23
CA ALA A 234 -1.11 10.97 -0.65
C ALA A 234 -2.62 11.13 -0.90
N LYS A 235 -3.32 11.82 0.01
CA LYS A 235 -4.75 12.11 -0.14
C LYS A 235 -5.04 13.02 -1.33
N SER A 236 -4.26 14.08 -1.52
CA SER A 236 -4.39 14.99 -2.67
C SER A 236 -4.29 14.23 -3.99
N ILE A 237 -3.27 13.38 -4.13
CA ILE A 237 -3.06 12.60 -5.36
C ILE A 237 -4.17 11.57 -5.55
N ALA A 238 -4.58 10.88 -4.48
CA ALA A 238 -5.71 9.95 -4.55
C ALA A 238 -6.99 10.62 -5.06
N HIS A 239 -7.23 11.88 -4.66
CA HIS A 239 -8.39 12.65 -5.10
C HIS A 239 -8.31 12.92 -6.61
N GLU A 240 -7.16 13.41 -7.09
CA GLU A 240 -6.93 13.65 -8.51
C GLU A 240 -7.08 12.37 -9.36
N ILE A 241 -6.57 11.23 -8.87
CA ILE A 241 -6.67 9.95 -9.55
C ILE A 241 -8.12 9.47 -9.61
N ALA A 242 -8.85 9.54 -8.50
CA ALA A 242 -10.25 9.12 -8.44
C ALA A 242 -11.15 9.96 -9.35
N GLU A 243 -10.92 11.28 -9.40
CA GLU A 243 -11.65 12.19 -10.29
C GLU A 243 -11.39 11.86 -11.76
N ALA A 244 -10.12 11.64 -12.14
CA ALA A 244 -9.76 11.22 -13.48
C ALA A 244 -10.41 9.87 -13.86
N TYR A 245 -10.42 8.91 -12.93
CA TYR A 245 -11.08 7.62 -13.13
C TYR A 245 -12.58 7.77 -13.37
N LEU A 246 -13.29 8.50 -12.50
CA LEU A 246 -14.73 8.70 -12.61
C LEU A 246 -15.13 9.48 -13.87
N ALA A 247 -14.29 10.42 -14.31
CA ALA A 247 -14.50 11.13 -15.57
C ALA A 247 -14.37 10.20 -16.80
N LYS A 248 -13.41 9.26 -16.77
CA LYS A 248 -13.19 8.26 -17.83
C LYS A 248 -14.25 7.16 -17.82
N HIS A 249 -14.80 6.85 -16.64
CA HIS A 249 -15.78 5.79 -16.40
C HIS A 249 -17.05 6.35 -15.76
N PRO A 250 -17.83 7.18 -16.50
CA PRO A 250 -19.06 7.75 -15.98
C PRO A 250 -20.02 6.62 -15.65
N GLN A 251 -20.70 6.75 -14.50
CA GLN A 251 -21.78 5.83 -14.15
C GLN A 251 -22.81 5.89 -15.28
N LYS A 252 -22.97 4.78 -15.99
CA LYS A 252 -24.06 4.67 -16.96
C LYS A 252 -25.33 4.79 -16.12
N GLU A 253 -26.05 5.90 -16.24
CA GLU A 253 -27.39 5.97 -15.67
C GLU A 253 -28.13 4.74 -16.19
N GLU A 254 -28.44 3.80 -15.29
CA GLU A 254 -29.39 2.76 -15.61
C GLU A 254 -30.64 3.49 -16.08
N ARG A 255 -30.95 3.30 -17.37
CA ARG A 255 -32.11 3.86 -18.03
C ARG A 255 -33.32 3.60 -17.13
N LYS A 256 -33.76 4.64 -16.41
CA LYS A 256 -35.09 4.76 -15.82
C LYS A 256 -36.14 4.90 -16.95
N ARG A 257 -36.15 3.94 -17.87
CA ARG A 257 -37.11 3.73 -18.94
C ARG A 257 -37.37 2.23 -19.07
N ALA A 258 -37.93 1.67 -18.01
CA ALA A 258 -38.69 0.43 -18.02
C ALA A 258 -39.70 0.49 -16.87
N ALA A 259 -40.59 1.48 -16.95
CA ALA A 259 -41.87 1.52 -16.24
C ALA A 259 -42.91 1.98 -17.27
#